data_AF-A0A345HBQ3-F1
#
_entry.id   AF-A0A345HBQ3-F1
#
_cell.length_a   1.000
_cell.length_b   1.000
_cell.length_c   1.000
_cell.angle_alpha   90.00
_cell.angle_beta   90.00
_cell.angle_gamma   90.00
#
_symmetry.space_group_name_H-M   'P 1'
#
loop_
_entity.id
_entity.type
_entity.pdbx_description
1 polymer ?
#
loop_
_entity_poly.entity_id
_entity_poly.type
_entity_poly.pdbx_seq_one_letter_code
_entity_poly.pdbx_strand_id
1 'polypeptide(L)'
;MKKLLLSLFGIFVLASCSNDTEESVTFNEASVEANSSMMLKSASADPVLKQLYIDRVNSQSYIDFDNAIVAFNDKLGTTIPDSEMDSSNKMLGWVQNNITQTGFLNYQEAEDKWDNVETLSAIELNANYNFHDYLAGTTPGTLLIVIEEVRPVISSCKECYAQFLVCSKAVNDNYTGLIELAVGLHKGGYISNKSYSVICAEADLQRIKGDRKCHETMDDCCTDA
;
A
#
# COMPACT_ATOMS: atom_id res chain seq x y z
N MET A 1 -62.82 0.71 -15.07
CA MET A 1 -63.14 1.38 -13.79
C MET A 1 -61.89 1.26 -12.91
N LYS A 2 -61.12 2.34 -12.64
CA LYS A 2 -61.19 3.21 -11.44
C LYS A 2 -61.19 2.34 -10.15
N LYS A 3 -60.26 2.36 -9.18
CA LYS A 3 -59.28 3.32 -8.59
C LYS A 3 -58.24 2.48 -7.78
N LEU A 4 -56.94 2.82 -7.65
CA LEU A 4 -56.28 3.87 -6.84
C LEU A 4 -56.43 3.70 -5.32
N LEU A 5 -55.31 3.40 -4.62
CA LEU A 5 -54.89 3.78 -3.24
C LEU A 5 -53.67 2.90 -2.84
N LEU A 6 -52.41 3.33 -2.80
CA LEU A 6 -51.69 4.43 -2.12
C LEU A 6 -51.32 4.11 -0.65
N SER A 7 -49.99 4.10 -0.41
CA SER A 7 -49.27 4.41 0.84
C SER A 7 -49.12 3.31 1.92
N LEU A 8 -47.88 2.88 2.22
CA LEU A 8 -47.10 3.52 3.28
C LEU A 8 -45.61 3.15 3.20
N PHE A 9 -44.79 4.18 3.07
CA PHE A 9 -43.35 4.19 3.29
C PHE A 9 -43.05 3.90 4.77
N GLY A 10 -42.27 2.86 5.04
CA GLY A 10 -41.63 2.63 6.33
C GLY A 10 -40.12 2.86 6.21
N ILE A 11 -39.70 4.11 6.40
CA ILE A 11 -38.28 4.47 6.54
C ILE A 11 -37.90 4.13 7.98
N PHE A 12 -37.19 3.02 8.18
CA PHE A 12 -36.44 2.78 9.41
C PHE A 12 -35.14 3.58 9.33
N VAL A 13 -35.13 4.74 10.00
CA VAL A 13 -33.89 5.46 10.31
C VAL A 13 -33.21 4.72 11.45
N LEU A 14 -32.22 3.89 11.13
CA LEU A 14 -31.25 3.41 12.12
C LEU A 14 -30.15 4.47 12.24
N ALA A 15 -30.32 5.39 13.19
CA ALA A 15 -29.22 6.21 13.69
C ALA A 15 -28.42 5.35 14.68
N SER A 16 -27.39 4.66 14.19
CA SER A 16 -26.30 4.15 15.02
C SER A 16 -25.07 4.99 14.74
N CYS A 17 -24.95 6.12 15.43
CA CYS A 17 -23.67 6.79 15.57
C CYS A 17 -22.84 5.92 16.53
N SER A 18 -21.97 5.06 15.99
CA SER A 18 -20.81 4.60 16.77
C SER A 18 -19.93 5.82 16.94
N ASN A 19 -19.81 6.31 18.17
CA ASN A 19 -18.71 7.21 18.52
C ASN A 19 -17.46 6.35 18.61
N ASP A 20 -16.83 6.11 17.46
CA ASP A 20 -15.45 5.64 17.45
C ASP A 20 -14.62 6.83 17.93
N THR A 21 -14.18 6.70 19.17
CA THR A 21 -13.25 7.64 19.77
C THR A 21 -11.93 7.38 19.06
N GLU A 22 -11.60 8.22 18.07
CA GLU A 22 -10.27 8.27 17.49
C GLU A 22 -9.29 8.59 18.63
N GLU A 23 -8.67 7.56 19.18
CA GLU A 23 -7.41 7.72 19.89
C GLU A 23 -6.39 8.14 18.85
N SER A 24 -6.22 9.45 18.69
CA SER A 24 -5.05 10.01 18.02
C SER A 24 -3.82 9.48 18.74
N VAL A 25 -3.04 8.64 18.07
CA VAL A 25 -1.75 8.19 18.57
C VAL A 25 -0.86 9.43 18.65
N THR A 26 -0.70 9.99 19.85
CA THR A 26 0.22 11.10 20.10
C THR A 26 1.65 10.56 20.02
N PHE A 27 2.30 10.76 18.88
CA PHE A 27 3.72 10.44 18.74
C PHE A 27 4.54 11.38 19.61
N ASN A 28 5.13 10.82 20.66
CA ASN A 28 5.97 11.56 21.60
C ASN A 28 7.33 11.82 20.92
N GLU A 29 7.62 13.08 20.58
CA GLU A 29 8.93 13.55 20.08
C GLU A 29 9.99 13.53 21.20
N ALA A 30 10.20 12.38 21.84
CA ALA A 30 11.30 12.20 22.77
C ALA A 30 12.52 11.68 22.01
N SER A 31 13.42 12.60 21.69
CA SER A 31 14.73 12.39 21.08
C SER A 31 15.52 11.24 21.71
N VAL A 32 15.71 10.16 20.96
CA VAL A 32 16.68 9.10 21.27
C VAL A 32 17.97 9.38 20.51
N GLU A 33 18.98 9.89 21.21
CA GLU A 33 20.35 9.97 20.72
C GLU A 33 20.96 8.56 20.70
N ALA A 34 20.98 7.92 19.53
CA ALA A 34 21.76 6.71 19.29
C ALA A 34 22.85 6.97 18.24
N ASN A 35 24.10 7.03 18.73
CA ASN A 35 25.29 7.01 17.89
C ASN A 35 25.37 5.69 17.11
N SER A 36 25.10 5.75 15.80
CA SER A 36 25.64 4.79 14.84
C SER A 36 25.86 5.44 13.47
N SER A 37 27.08 5.29 13.00
CA SER A 37 27.62 5.83 11.76
C SER A 37 27.03 5.13 10.54
N MET A 38 26.83 5.90 9.46
CA MET A 38 26.53 5.49 8.08
C MET A 38 25.07 5.21 7.65
N MET A 39 24.08 5.80 8.34
CA MET A 39 22.69 5.86 7.85
C MET A 39 22.34 7.27 7.39
N LEU A 40 21.77 7.43 6.19
CA LEU A 40 21.06 8.62 5.66
C LEU A 40 21.20 9.89 6.55
N LYS A 41 22.41 10.40 6.70
CA LYS A 41 22.68 11.48 7.64
C LYS A 41 22.18 12.76 7.00
N SER A 42 21.13 13.34 7.59
CA SER A 42 20.72 14.77 7.58
C SER A 42 19.61 15.26 6.65
N ALA A 43 18.96 14.43 5.84
CA ALA A 43 17.76 14.88 5.14
C ALA A 43 16.54 14.72 6.05
N SER A 44 15.99 15.81 6.58
CA SER A 44 14.64 15.80 7.16
C SER A 44 13.64 15.41 6.09
N ALA A 45 12.60 14.65 6.44
CA ALA A 45 11.52 14.38 5.51
C ALA A 45 10.96 15.69 4.91
N ASP A 46 10.57 15.65 3.63
CA ASP A 46 9.78 16.73 3.06
C ASP A 46 8.49 16.87 3.89
N PRO A 47 8.23 18.02 4.53
CA PRO A 47 7.10 18.16 5.44
C PRO A 47 5.75 18.04 4.74
N VAL A 48 5.66 18.40 3.46
CA VAL A 48 4.42 18.28 2.68
C VAL A 48 4.18 16.82 2.33
N LEU A 49 5.18 16.11 1.81
CA LEU A 49 5.05 14.67 1.53
C LEU A 49 4.75 13.90 2.82
N LYS A 50 5.39 14.26 3.94
CA LYS A 50 5.13 13.65 5.25
C LYS A 50 3.68 13.80 5.66
N GLN A 51 3.13 15.01 5.59
CA GLN A 51 1.73 15.23 5.96
C GLN A 51 0.77 14.48 5.03
N LEU A 52 0.99 14.55 3.71
CA LEU A 52 0.18 13.82 2.74
C LEU A 52 0.22 12.30 2.95
N TYR A 53 1.39 11.77 3.33
CA TYR A 53 1.54 10.36 3.67
C TYR A 53 0.77 10.01 4.94
N ILE A 54 0.88 10.82 6.00
CA ILE A 54 0.14 10.63 7.26
C ILE A 54 -1.38 10.67 6.99
N ASP A 55 -1.85 11.65 6.23
CA ASP A 55 -3.26 11.79 5.87
C ASP A 55 -3.74 10.57 5.08
N ARG A 56 -2.93 10.09 4.11
CA ARG A 56 -3.23 8.89 3.34
C ARG A 56 -3.35 7.67 4.24
N VAL A 57 -2.32 7.35 5.03
CA VAL A 57 -2.30 6.08 5.79
C VAL A 57 -3.36 6.02 6.90
N ASN A 58 -3.84 7.18 7.35
CA ASN A 58 -4.95 7.29 8.30
C ASN A 58 -6.33 7.36 7.63
N SER A 59 -6.41 7.48 6.30
CA SER A 59 -7.68 7.52 5.58
C SER A 59 -8.37 6.15 5.52
N GLN A 60 -9.69 6.11 5.68
CA GLN A 60 -10.45 4.86 5.57
C GLN A 60 -10.27 4.18 4.21
N SER A 61 -10.19 4.96 3.13
CA SER A 61 -9.98 4.42 1.79
C SER A 61 -8.63 3.71 1.63
N TYR A 62 -7.57 4.23 2.28
CA TYR A 62 -6.30 3.53 2.32
C TYR A 62 -6.38 2.27 3.17
N ILE A 63 -6.98 2.35 4.36
CA ILE A 63 -7.12 1.18 5.26
C ILE A 63 -7.88 0.04 4.57
N ASP A 64 -8.98 0.34 3.87
CA ASP A 64 -9.76 -0.67 3.16
C ASP A 64 -8.96 -1.29 2.00
N PHE A 65 -8.27 -0.46 1.22
CA PHE A 65 -7.40 -0.91 0.14
C PHE A 65 -6.22 -1.76 0.66
N ASP A 66 -5.49 -1.28 1.66
CA ASP A 66 -4.34 -1.94 2.29
C ASP A 66 -4.74 -3.31 2.84
N ASN A 67 -5.87 -3.40 3.55
CA ASN A 67 -6.42 -4.67 4.03
C ASN A 67 -6.72 -5.65 2.89
N ALA A 68 -7.33 -5.16 1.80
CA ALA A 68 -7.66 -6.01 0.65
C ALA A 68 -6.41 -6.54 -0.07
N ILE A 69 -5.42 -5.67 -0.31
CA ILE A 69 -4.20 -6.04 -1.04
C ILE A 69 -3.27 -6.92 -0.20
N VAL A 70 -3.17 -6.70 1.12
CA VAL A 70 -2.45 -7.60 2.02
C VAL A 70 -3.12 -8.97 2.05
N ALA A 71 -4.45 -9.02 2.21
CA ALA A 71 -5.18 -10.29 2.21
C ALA A 71 -5.07 -11.06 0.87
N PHE A 72 -4.99 -10.34 -0.25
CA PHE A 72 -4.70 -10.94 -1.56
C PHE A 72 -3.27 -11.49 -1.61
N ASN A 73 -2.27 -10.70 -1.23
CA ASN A 73 -0.86 -11.10 -1.21
C ASN A 73 -0.60 -12.31 -0.31
N ASP A 74 -1.26 -12.38 0.85
CA ASP A 74 -1.18 -13.53 1.75
C ASP A 74 -1.68 -14.82 1.12
N LYS A 75 -2.75 -14.75 0.32
CA LYS A 75 -3.25 -15.89 -0.45
C LYS A 75 -2.38 -16.20 -1.67
N LEU A 76 -1.75 -15.20 -2.27
CA LEU A 76 -0.83 -15.40 -3.38
C LEU A 76 0.40 -16.22 -2.95
N GLY A 77 0.88 -15.99 -1.72
CA GLY A 77 2.01 -16.68 -1.14
C GLY A 77 3.35 -16.17 -1.66
N THR A 78 4.44 -16.83 -1.24
CA THR A 78 5.81 -16.39 -1.54
C THR A 78 6.45 -17.09 -2.74
N THR A 79 5.78 -18.10 -3.31
CA THR A 79 6.32 -18.94 -4.39
C THR A 79 6.17 -18.35 -5.78
N ILE A 80 5.32 -17.34 -5.96
CA ILE A 80 5.13 -16.70 -7.27
C ILE A 80 6.43 -16.01 -7.73
N PRO A 81 6.94 -16.33 -8.94
CA PRO A 81 8.13 -15.69 -9.49
C PRO A 81 7.92 -14.20 -9.72
N ASP A 82 8.98 -13.40 -9.55
CA ASP A 82 8.92 -11.95 -9.77
C ASP A 82 8.49 -11.59 -11.20
N SER A 83 8.84 -12.40 -12.21
CA SER A 83 8.43 -12.19 -13.61
C SER A 83 6.93 -12.32 -13.88
N GLU A 84 6.19 -12.97 -12.96
CA GLU A 84 4.74 -13.09 -13.03
C GLU A 84 4.03 -11.92 -12.32
N MET A 85 4.78 -11.10 -11.56
CA MET A 85 4.25 -9.94 -10.83
C MET A 85 4.23 -8.64 -11.66
N ASP A 86 4.69 -8.68 -12.92
CA ASP A 86 4.75 -7.50 -13.79
C ASP A 86 3.38 -6.91 -14.12
N SER A 87 2.32 -7.74 -14.07
CA SER A 87 0.95 -7.31 -14.34
C SER A 87 -0.05 -8.28 -13.71
N SER A 88 -1.21 -7.77 -13.36
CA SER A 88 -2.40 -8.50 -12.92
C SER A 88 -2.71 -9.72 -13.80
N ASN A 89 -2.68 -9.56 -15.13
CA ASN A 89 -2.94 -10.65 -16.08
C ASN A 89 -1.94 -11.81 -15.96
N LYS A 90 -0.64 -11.51 -15.84
CA LYS A 90 0.39 -12.54 -15.66
C LYS A 90 0.23 -13.23 -14.31
N MET A 91 0.04 -12.44 -13.26
CA MET A 91 -0.13 -12.92 -11.89
C MET A 91 -1.33 -13.86 -11.79
N LEU A 92 -2.49 -13.45 -12.29
CA LEU A 92 -3.70 -14.28 -12.32
C LEU A 92 -3.51 -15.51 -13.22
N GLY A 93 -2.83 -15.38 -14.37
CA GLY A 93 -2.47 -16.53 -15.20
C GLY A 93 -1.57 -17.54 -14.47
N TRP A 94 -0.63 -17.07 -13.66
CA TRP A 94 0.18 -17.95 -12.81
C TRP A 94 -0.67 -18.62 -11.74
N VAL A 95 -1.57 -17.88 -11.06
CA VAL A 95 -2.50 -18.43 -10.07
C VAL A 95 -3.37 -19.52 -10.67
N GLN A 96 -3.90 -19.31 -11.88
CA GLN A 96 -4.70 -20.31 -12.59
C GLN A 96 -3.95 -21.63 -12.77
N ASN A 97 -2.66 -21.55 -13.14
CA ASN A 97 -1.82 -22.72 -13.40
C ASN A 97 -1.22 -23.34 -12.13
N ASN A 98 -1.19 -22.61 -11.00
CA ASN A 98 -0.52 -23.00 -9.77
C ASN A 98 -1.44 -22.89 -8.55
N ILE A 99 -2.76 -23.07 -8.72
CA ILE A 99 -3.75 -22.85 -7.66
C ILE A 99 -3.42 -23.60 -6.37
N THR A 100 -2.86 -24.81 -6.47
CA THR A 100 -2.46 -25.65 -5.31
C THR A 100 -1.26 -25.11 -4.53
N GLN A 101 -0.52 -24.15 -5.08
CA GLN A 101 0.57 -23.44 -4.41
C GLN A 101 0.10 -22.14 -3.75
N THR A 102 -1.16 -21.77 -3.95
CA THR A 102 -1.78 -20.57 -3.40
C THR A 102 -2.73 -20.92 -2.26
N GLY A 103 -3.13 -19.91 -1.49
CA GLY A 103 -4.21 -19.97 -0.52
C GLY A 103 -5.62 -19.71 -1.11
N PHE A 104 -5.77 -19.60 -2.42
CA PHE A 104 -7.08 -19.46 -3.08
C PHE A 104 -7.75 -20.83 -3.25
N LEU A 105 -9.07 -20.88 -3.03
CA LEU A 105 -9.89 -22.09 -3.18
C LEU A 105 -10.03 -22.50 -4.65
N ASN A 106 -10.10 -21.52 -5.54
CA ASN A 106 -10.20 -21.69 -6.98
C ASN A 106 -9.80 -20.37 -7.67
N TYR A 107 -9.69 -20.42 -9.01
CA TYR A 107 -9.30 -19.26 -9.80
C TYR A 107 -10.31 -18.09 -9.70
N GLN A 108 -11.61 -18.38 -9.64
CA GLN A 108 -12.64 -17.34 -9.51
C GLN A 108 -12.48 -16.54 -8.20
N GLU A 109 -12.14 -17.18 -7.08
CA GLU A 109 -11.86 -16.46 -5.82
C GLU A 109 -10.67 -15.50 -5.98
N ALA A 110 -9.66 -15.89 -6.75
CA ALA A 110 -8.52 -15.02 -7.01
C ALA A 110 -8.91 -13.82 -7.87
N GLU A 111 -9.69 -14.03 -8.94
CA GLU A 111 -10.23 -12.95 -9.77
C GLU A 111 -11.11 -12.01 -8.95
N ASP A 112 -12.08 -12.52 -8.19
CA ASP A 112 -13.00 -11.70 -7.38
C ASP A 112 -12.25 -10.86 -6.34
N LYS A 113 -11.20 -11.42 -5.72
CA LYS A 113 -10.37 -10.69 -4.75
C LYS A 113 -9.51 -9.63 -5.42
N TRP A 114 -8.96 -9.92 -6.60
CA TRP A 114 -8.19 -8.93 -7.35
C TRP A 114 -9.07 -7.79 -7.86
N ASP A 115 -10.27 -8.09 -8.38
CA ASP A 115 -11.25 -7.08 -8.79
C ASP A 115 -11.64 -6.16 -7.64
N ASN A 116 -11.75 -6.71 -6.42
CA ASN A 116 -11.96 -5.92 -5.20
C ASN A 116 -10.75 -5.02 -4.88
N VAL A 117 -9.52 -5.51 -5.04
CA VAL A 117 -8.30 -4.70 -4.90
C VAL A 117 -8.28 -3.54 -5.90
N GLU A 118 -8.58 -3.78 -7.18
CA GLU A 118 -8.64 -2.73 -8.21
C GLU A 118 -9.71 -1.68 -7.88
N THR A 119 -10.87 -2.13 -7.43
CA THR A 119 -11.99 -1.25 -7.06
C THR A 119 -11.61 -0.34 -5.89
N LEU A 120 -11.04 -0.90 -4.84
CA LEU A 120 -10.62 -0.15 -3.65
C LEU A 120 -9.43 0.76 -3.95
N SER A 121 -8.51 0.34 -4.82
CA SER A 121 -7.41 1.19 -5.30
C SER A 121 -7.94 2.44 -6.00
N ALA A 122 -8.94 2.30 -6.87
CA ALA A 122 -9.54 3.45 -7.55
C ALA A 122 -10.17 4.46 -6.56
N ILE A 123 -10.79 3.96 -5.49
CA ILE A 123 -11.37 4.78 -4.42
C ILE A 123 -10.26 5.49 -3.62
N GLU A 124 -9.23 4.74 -3.21
CA GLU A 124 -8.07 5.23 -2.48
C GLU A 124 -7.32 6.32 -3.25
N LEU A 125 -7.03 6.09 -4.52
CA LEU A 125 -6.33 7.04 -5.39
C LEU A 125 -7.12 8.33 -5.58
N ASN A 126 -8.44 8.24 -5.71
CA ASN A 126 -9.27 9.42 -5.86
C ASN A 126 -9.33 10.24 -4.56
N ALA A 127 -9.41 9.57 -3.41
CA ALA A 127 -9.41 10.22 -2.10
C ALA A 127 -8.04 10.83 -1.75
N ASN A 128 -6.96 10.16 -2.13
CA ASN A 128 -5.58 10.51 -1.80
C ASN A 128 -4.77 10.96 -3.04
N TYR A 129 -5.44 11.57 -4.02
CA TYR A 129 -4.80 11.96 -5.29
C TYR A 129 -3.58 12.87 -5.07
N ASN A 130 -3.69 13.82 -4.13
CA ASN A 130 -2.62 14.77 -3.83
C ASN A 130 -1.34 14.09 -3.34
N PHE A 131 -1.45 12.98 -2.59
CA PHE A 131 -0.28 12.20 -2.18
C PHE A 131 0.45 11.62 -3.39
N HIS A 132 -0.28 10.93 -4.27
CA HIS A 132 0.29 10.29 -5.45
C HIS A 132 0.88 11.32 -6.42
N ASP A 133 0.18 12.44 -6.61
CA ASP A 133 0.64 13.50 -7.49
C ASP A 133 1.89 14.20 -6.95
N TYR A 134 1.94 14.45 -5.64
CA TYR A 134 3.12 15.03 -5.00
C TYR A 134 4.29 14.05 -5.08
N LEU A 135 4.07 12.77 -4.72
CA LEU A 135 5.09 11.72 -4.75
C LEU A 135 5.71 11.57 -6.14
N ALA A 136 4.90 11.61 -7.21
CA ALA A 136 5.37 11.55 -8.59
C ALA A 136 6.34 12.68 -8.97
N GLY A 137 6.30 13.82 -8.27
CA GLY A 137 7.23 14.94 -8.46
C GLY A 137 8.50 14.88 -7.61
N THR A 138 8.68 13.83 -6.80
CA THR A 138 9.81 13.73 -5.85
C THR A 138 10.95 12.87 -6.39
N THR A 139 12.15 13.08 -5.84
CA THR A 139 13.31 12.25 -6.16
C THR A 139 13.13 10.82 -5.60
N PRO A 140 13.55 9.76 -6.32
CA PRO A 140 13.55 8.40 -5.80
C PRO A 140 14.24 8.30 -4.43
N GLY A 141 13.53 7.71 -3.46
CA GLY A 141 14.02 7.47 -2.11
C GLY A 141 13.54 8.47 -1.07
N THR A 142 12.89 9.56 -1.48
CA THR A 142 12.28 10.53 -0.53
C THR A 142 11.16 9.89 0.29
N LEU A 143 10.40 8.95 -0.29
CA LEU A 143 9.34 8.24 0.43
C LEU A 143 9.86 7.40 1.60
N LEU A 144 11.02 6.75 1.45
CA LEU A 144 11.60 5.96 2.55
C LEU A 144 11.89 6.85 3.77
N ILE A 145 12.43 8.05 3.56
CA ILE A 145 12.73 9.00 4.64
C ILE A 145 11.45 9.34 5.41
N VAL A 146 10.35 9.59 4.69
CA VAL A 146 9.03 9.83 5.30
C VAL A 146 8.54 8.62 6.09
N ILE A 147 8.62 7.42 5.50
CA ILE A 147 8.15 6.18 6.15
C ILE A 147 8.93 5.93 7.45
N GLU A 148 10.25 6.05 7.42
CA GLU A 148 11.11 5.82 8.58
C GLU A 148 10.87 6.83 9.71
N GLU A 149 10.51 8.08 9.37
CA GLU A 149 10.17 9.09 10.37
C GLU A 149 8.79 8.86 11.00
N VAL A 150 7.83 8.34 10.23
CA VAL A 150 6.44 8.08 10.70
C VAL A 150 6.30 6.71 11.36
N ARG A 151 7.04 5.71 10.90
CA ARG A 151 6.98 4.30 11.34
C ARG A 151 8.39 3.73 11.47
N PRO A 152 9.16 4.16 12.49
CA PRO A 152 10.54 3.73 12.66
C PRO A 152 10.62 2.23 12.92
N VAL A 153 11.53 1.55 12.23
CA VAL A 153 11.85 0.16 12.52
C VAL A 153 12.92 0.13 13.62
N ILE A 154 12.55 -0.43 14.78
CA ILE A 154 13.43 -0.54 15.94
C ILE A 154 14.11 -1.91 15.90
N SER A 155 15.44 -1.93 15.74
CA SER A 155 16.24 -3.16 15.82
C SER A 155 17.52 -2.94 16.61
N SER A 156 17.86 -3.92 17.46
CA SER A 156 19.17 -3.98 18.12
C SER A 156 20.27 -4.55 17.21
N CYS A 157 19.92 -5.21 16.09
CA CYS A 157 20.88 -5.70 15.11
C CYS A 157 21.25 -4.61 14.11
N LYS A 158 22.31 -3.85 14.42
CA LYS A 158 22.76 -2.73 13.58
C LYS A 158 23.12 -3.13 12.15
N GLU A 159 23.77 -4.28 11.97
CA GLU A 159 24.21 -4.76 10.65
C GLU A 159 23.03 -5.22 9.80
N CYS A 160 22.12 -6.00 10.38
CA CYS A 160 20.86 -6.43 9.74
C CYS A 160 20.02 -5.22 9.34
N TYR A 161 19.92 -4.22 10.22
CA TYR A 161 19.16 -3.01 9.96
C TYR A 161 19.73 -2.17 8.81
N ALA A 162 21.05 -2.13 8.65
CA ALA A 162 21.67 -1.48 7.48
C ALA A 162 21.28 -2.19 6.17
N GLN A 163 21.21 -3.53 6.16
CA GLN A 163 20.76 -4.29 4.99
C GLN A 163 19.27 -4.08 4.71
N PHE A 164 18.44 -4.04 5.77
CA PHE A 164 17.03 -3.68 5.67
C PHE A 164 16.85 -2.33 4.97
N LEU A 165 17.55 -1.27 5.40
CA LEU A 165 17.41 0.04 4.77
C LEU A 165 17.80 0.05 3.29
N VAL A 166 18.82 -0.72 2.88
CA VAL A 166 19.19 -0.84 1.46
C VAL A 166 18.07 -1.52 0.67
N CYS A 167 17.51 -2.61 1.21
CA CYS A 167 16.39 -3.32 0.60
C CYS A 167 15.15 -2.43 0.51
N SER A 168 14.72 -1.82 1.62
CA SER A 168 13.55 -0.94 1.69
C SER A 168 13.70 0.28 0.81
N LYS A 169 14.92 0.82 0.65
CA LYS A 169 15.17 1.89 -0.31
C LYS A 169 14.90 1.44 -1.74
N ALA A 170 15.43 0.29 -2.15
CA ALA A 170 15.21 -0.22 -3.51
C ALA A 170 13.72 -0.45 -3.80
N VAL A 171 12.98 -1.00 -2.82
CA VAL A 171 11.53 -1.23 -2.92
C VAL A 171 10.77 0.10 -3.07
N ASN A 172 11.05 1.09 -2.23
CA ASN A 172 10.37 2.38 -2.27
C ASN A 172 10.79 3.25 -3.47
N ASP A 173 12.03 3.13 -3.96
CA ASP A 173 12.48 3.75 -5.20
C ASP A 173 11.67 3.20 -6.40
N ASN A 174 11.53 1.87 -6.49
CA ASN A 174 10.76 1.22 -7.55
C ASN A 174 9.28 1.67 -7.51
N TYR A 175 8.68 1.66 -6.32
CA TYR A 175 7.32 2.15 -6.13
C TYR A 175 7.17 3.60 -6.61
N THR A 176 8.06 4.50 -6.17
CA THR A 176 8.03 5.92 -6.56
C THR A 176 8.12 6.08 -8.08
N GLY A 177 9.00 5.34 -8.75
CA GLY A 177 9.14 5.37 -10.21
C GLY A 177 7.90 4.86 -10.96
N LEU A 178 7.22 3.84 -10.44
CA LEU A 178 5.96 3.35 -11.01
C LEU A 178 4.83 4.37 -10.84
N ILE A 179 4.73 5.02 -9.68
CA ILE A 179 3.76 6.09 -9.43
C ILE A 179 4.04 7.30 -10.33
N GLU A 180 5.30 7.72 -10.48
CA GLU A 180 5.70 8.79 -11.40
C GLU A 180 5.26 8.49 -12.83
N LEU A 181 5.54 7.29 -13.34
CA LEU A 181 5.12 6.85 -14.67
C LEU A 181 3.59 6.87 -14.80
N ALA A 182 2.87 6.31 -13.83
CA ALA A 182 1.42 6.19 -13.86
C ALA A 182 0.74 7.58 -13.87
N VAL A 183 1.17 8.49 -12.99
CA VAL A 183 0.69 9.87 -12.92
C VAL A 183 1.00 10.62 -14.21
N GLY A 184 2.22 10.48 -14.74
CA GLY A 184 2.64 11.11 -15.99
C GLY A 184 1.79 10.66 -17.19
N LEU A 185 1.54 9.36 -17.32
CA LEU A 185 0.67 8.80 -18.36
C LEU A 185 -0.78 9.29 -18.22
N HIS A 186 -1.28 9.35 -16.98
CA HIS A 186 -2.65 9.78 -16.71
C HIS A 186 -2.86 11.27 -17.01
N LYS A 187 -1.98 12.15 -16.50
CA LYS A 187 -2.02 13.60 -16.77
C LYS A 187 -1.84 13.93 -18.26
N GLY A 188 -1.05 13.12 -18.97
CA GLY A 188 -0.89 13.23 -20.42
C GLY A 188 -2.10 12.75 -21.24
N GLY A 189 -3.12 12.15 -20.60
CA GLY A 189 -4.29 11.59 -21.27
C GLY A 189 -4.02 10.31 -22.05
N TYR A 190 -2.89 9.64 -21.80
CA TYR A 190 -2.50 8.40 -22.49
C TYR A 190 -3.19 7.15 -21.93
N ILE A 191 -3.63 7.21 -20.67
CA ILE A 191 -4.33 6.13 -20.00
C ILE A 191 -5.60 6.62 -19.32
N SER A 192 -6.59 5.73 -19.21
CA SER A 192 -7.85 6.00 -18.50
C SER A 192 -7.65 6.02 -16.99
N ASN A 193 -8.62 6.56 -16.23
CA ASN A 193 -8.61 6.47 -14.76
C ASN A 193 -8.54 5.03 -14.26
N LYS A 194 -9.22 4.09 -14.96
CA LYS A 194 -9.17 2.66 -14.62
C LYS A 194 -7.76 2.11 -14.81
N SER A 195 -7.11 2.42 -15.94
CA SER A 195 -5.75 1.95 -16.19
C SER A 195 -4.75 2.56 -15.21
N TYR A 196 -4.94 3.83 -14.83
CA TYR A 196 -4.16 4.48 -13.78
C TYR A 196 -4.29 3.73 -12.45
N SER A 197 -5.53 3.41 -12.02
CA SER A 197 -5.73 2.69 -10.76
C SER A 197 -5.17 1.27 -10.76
N VAL A 198 -5.24 0.56 -11.89
CA VAL A 198 -4.62 -0.78 -12.02
C VAL A 198 -3.11 -0.70 -11.84
N ILE A 199 -2.42 0.23 -12.51
CA ILE A 199 -0.96 0.37 -12.39
C ILE A 199 -0.56 0.71 -10.94
N CYS A 200 -1.30 1.60 -10.28
CA CYS A 200 -1.05 1.93 -8.88
C CYS A 200 -1.28 0.73 -7.94
N ALA A 201 -2.35 -0.05 -8.13
CA ALA A 201 -2.58 -1.28 -7.37
C ALA A 201 -1.45 -2.31 -7.56
N GLU A 202 -0.97 -2.50 -8.79
CA GLU A 202 0.16 -3.37 -9.10
C GLU A 202 1.45 -2.87 -8.44
N ALA A 203 1.71 -1.56 -8.45
CA ALA A 203 2.85 -0.94 -7.79
C ALA A 203 2.81 -1.12 -6.26
N ASP A 204 1.66 -0.92 -5.62
CA ASP A 204 1.49 -1.15 -4.18
C ASP A 204 1.66 -2.64 -3.82
N LEU A 205 1.16 -3.57 -4.64
CA LEU A 205 1.37 -5.01 -4.42
C LEU A 205 2.87 -5.35 -4.46
N GLN A 206 3.60 -4.85 -5.45
CA GLN A 206 5.04 -5.03 -5.55
C GLN A 206 5.78 -4.42 -4.35
N ARG A 207 5.36 -3.23 -3.89
CA ARG A 207 5.92 -2.58 -2.71
C ARG A 207 5.72 -3.43 -1.46
N ILE A 208 4.49 -3.88 -1.20
CA ILE A 208 4.14 -4.70 -0.02
C ILE A 208 4.92 -6.01 -0.01
N LYS A 209 5.01 -6.70 -1.16
CA LYS A 209 5.77 -7.94 -1.27
C LYS A 209 7.27 -7.71 -1.04
N GLY A 210 7.82 -6.65 -1.64
CA GLY A 210 9.22 -6.27 -1.47
C GLY A 210 9.55 -5.94 -0.02
N ASP A 211 8.71 -5.13 0.63
CA ASP A 211 8.86 -4.70 2.01
C ASP A 211 8.81 -5.88 2.99
N ARG A 212 7.86 -6.81 2.79
CA ARG A 212 7.79 -8.07 3.55
C ARG A 212 9.09 -8.86 3.45
N LYS A 213 9.64 -9.00 2.23
CA LYS A 213 10.92 -9.72 2.02
C LYS A 213 12.09 -9.01 2.70
N CYS A 214 12.10 -7.68 2.73
CA CYS A 214 13.10 -6.91 3.45
C CYS A 214 13.03 -7.18 4.96
N HIS A 215 11.82 -7.23 5.53
CA HIS A 215 11.58 -7.57 6.92
C HIS A 215 12.00 -9.00 7.26
N GLU A 216 11.58 -9.99 6.46
CA GLU A 216 11.97 -11.40 6.63
C GLU A 216 13.50 -11.57 6.63
N THR A 217 14.19 -10.92 5.68
CA THR A 217 15.65 -10.96 5.58
C THR A 217 16.32 -10.33 6.81
N MET A 218 15.75 -9.24 7.33
CA MET A 218 16.25 -8.60 8.55
C MET A 218 16.08 -9.52 9.75
N ASP A 219 14.89 -10.12 9.91
CA ASP A 219 14.56 -11.01 11.02
C ASP A 219 15.47 -12.25 11.02
N ASP A 220 15.64 -12.91 9.87
CA ASP A 220 16.55 -14.05 9.70
C ASP A 220 17.99 -13.66 10.08
N CYS A 221 18.47 -12.53 9.55
CA CYS A 221 19.81 -12.01 9.86
C CYS A 221 19.98 -11.70 11.35
N CYS A 222 18.92 -11.25 12.05
CA CYS A 222 18.96 -10.97 13.48
C CYS A 222 18.98 -12.24 14.32
N THR A 223 18.33 -13.32 13.86
CA THR A 223 18.28 -14.59 14.59
C THR A 223 19.57 -15.40 14.50
N ASP A 224 20.32 -15.23 13.41
CA ASP A 224 21.59 -15.91 13.15
C ASP A 224 22.83 -15.20 13.73
N ALA A 225 22.67 -13.97 14.25
CA ALA A 225 23.74 -13.11 14.77
C ALA A 225 23.95 -13.22 16.29
#